data_AF-A0A6L7WVL5-F1
#
_entry.id   AF-A0A6L7WVL5-F1
#
_cell.length_a   1.000
_cell.length_b   1.000
_cell.length_c   1.000
_cell.angle_alpha   90.00
_cell.angle_beta   90.00
_cell.angle_gamma   90.00
#
_symmetry.space_group_name_H-M   'P 1'
#
loop_
_entity.id
_entity.type
_entity.pdbx_description
1 polymer ?
#
loop_
_entity_poly.entity_id
_entity_poly.type
_entity_poly.pdbx_seq_one_letter_code
_entity_poly.pdbx_strand_id
1 'polypeptide(L)'
;VVASMGGNAATQTLTVIVRGIALGELTWSNSRRVLGKEALVGVANGIVLGGAGAGVAWGVFGNPYQGAILALAMVINLLVAAIAATLIPIALRALKIDPALASAVFITTMTDVFGFFAILGLATAFLPYLQRGL
;
A
#
# COMPACT_ATOMS: atom_id res chain seq x y z
N VAL A 1 4.53 2.76 -11.28
CA VAL A 1 3.27 3.32 -10.74
C VAL A 1 2.87 2.69 -9.42
N VAL A 2 2.75 1.36 -9.31
CA VAL A 2 2.32 0.68 -8.07
C VAL A 2 3.13 1.07 -6.83
N ALA A 3 4.47 0.94 -6.87
CA ALA A 3 5.34 1.29 -5.74
C ALA A 3 5.18 2.78 -5.32
N SER A 4 5.22 3.69 -6.31
CA SER A 4 5.02 5.13 -6.08
C SER A 4 3.66 5.47 -5.47
N MET A 5 2.56 4.84 -5.93
CA MET A 5 1.24 5.04 -5.32
C MET A 5 1.16 4.49 -3.91
N GLY A 6 1.84 3.37 -3.64
CA GLY A 6 2.04 2.84 -2.30
C GLY A 6 2.69 3.87 -1.38
N GLY A 7 3.81 4.46 -1.80
CA GLY A 7 4.50 5.52 -1.06
C GLY A 7 3.58 6.71 -0.73
N ASN A 8 2.83 7.21 -1.72
CA ASN A 8 1.91 8.34 -1.52
C ASN A 8 0.81 8.03 -0.49
N ALA A 9 0.17 6.86 -0.58
CA ALA A 9 -0.86 6.46 0.37
C ALA A 9 -0.28 6.17 1.77
N ALA A 10 0.95 5.64 1.83
CA ALA A 10 1.66 5.45 3.08
C ALA A 10 1.97 6.79 3.75
N THR A 11 2.40 7.81 3.00
CA THR A 11 2.62 9.17 3.52
C THR A 11 1.33 9.81 4.06
N GLN A 12 0.20 9.61 3.37
CA GLN A 12 -1.10 10.09 3.85
C GLN A 12 -1.48 9.42 5.18
N THR A 13 -1.40 8.10 5.23
CA THR A 13 -1.68 7.32 6.44
C THR A 13 -0.74 7.72 7.57
N LEU A 14 0.57 7.81 7.29
CA LEU A 14 1.60 8.22 8.24
C LEU A 14 1.28 9.58 8.86
N THR A 15 0.86 10.55 8.05
CA THR A 15 0.50 11.89 8.51
C THR A 15 -0.67 11.83 9.50
N VAL A 16 -1.72 11.07 9.20
CA VAL A 16 -2.87 10.87 10.09
C VAL A 16 -2.43 10.21 11.39
N ILE A 17 -1.60 9.17 11.31
CA ILE A 17 -1.17 8.38 12.47
C ILE A 17 -0.24 9.18 13.39
N VAL A 18 0.79 9.85 12.84
CA VAL A 18 1.71 10.69 13.62
C VAL A 18 0.97 11.85 14.26
N ARG A 19 0.04 12.48 13.54
CA ARG A 19 -0.81 13.53 14.11
C ARG A 19 -1.69 12.99 15.25
N GLY A 20 -2.34 11.85 15.06
CA GLY A 20 -3.15 11.23 16.10
C GLY A 20 -2.35 10.85 17.34
N ILE A 21 -1.10 10.41 17.15
CA ILE A 21 -0.16 10.17 18.26
C ILE A 21 0.17 11.47 18.99
N ALA A 22 0.52 12.53 18.24
CA ALA A 22 0.93 13.82 18.81
C ALA A 22 -0.20 14.54 19.56
N LEU A 23 -1.45 14.43 19.07
CA LEU A 23 -2.63 15.01 19.72
C LEU A 23 -3.19 14.14 20.86
N GLY A 24 -2.61 12.96 21.12
CA GLY A 24 -3.11 12.02 22.13
C GLY A 24 -4.42 11.31 21.75
N GLU A 25 -4.92 11.51 20.53
CA GLU A 25 -6.13 10.87 20.01
C GLU A 25 -5.91 9.38 19.73
N LEU A 26 -4.67 8.98 19.40
CA LEU A 26 -4.30 7.60 19.16
C LEU A 26 -3.66 7.00 20.41
N THR A 27 -4.30 5.98 20.95
CA THR A 27 -3.92 5.28 22.19
C THR A 27 -3.83 3.77 21.93
N TRP A 28 -3.24 3.04 22.87
CA TRP A 28 -3.15 1.58 22.76
C TRP A 28 -4.53 0.91 22.62
N SER A 29 -5.56 1.42 23.30
CA SER A 29 -6.90 0.85 23.29
C SER A 29 -7.62 1.00 21.94
N ASN A 30 -7.32 2.06 21.18
CA ASN A 30 -7.95 2.29 19.88
C ASN A 30 -7.07 1.91 18.67
N SER A 31 -5.80 1.59 18.88
CA SER A 31 -4.83 1.22 17.84
C SER A 31 -5.34 0.17 16.84
N ARG A 32 -5.97 -0.92 17.31
CA ARG A 32 -6.53 -1.99 16.45
C ARG A 32 -7.67 -1.49 15.57
N ARG A 33 -8.53 -0.60 16.10
CA ARG A 33 -9.62 0.01 15.34
C ARG A 33 -9.07 0.94 14.26
N VAL A 34 -8.05 1.74 14.60
CA VAL A 34 -7.40 2.62 13.63
C VAL A 34 -6.74 1.82 12.52
N LEU A 35 -6.00 0.75 12.86
CA LEU A 35 -5.41 -0.15 11.87
C LEU A 35 -6.45 -0.71 10.90
N GLY A 36 -7.58 -1.20 11.41
CA GLY A 36 -8.66 -1.71 10.56
C GLY A 36 -9.26 -0.63 9.64
N LYS A 37 -9.44 0.59 10.15
CA LYS A 37 -9.90 1.73 9.36
C LYS A 37 -8.93 2.07 8.23
N GLU A 38 -7.64 2.22 8.52
CA GLU A 38 -6.65 2.58 7.51
C GLU A 38 -6.40 1.45 6.51
N ALA A 39 -6.44 0.19 6.95
CA ALA A 39 -6.40 -0.96 6.05
C ALA A 39 -7.59 -0.95 5.07
N LEU A 40 -8.80 -0.64 5.55
CA LEU A 40 -9.98 -0.50 4.70
C LEU A 40 -9.83 0.65 3.69
N VAL A 41 -9.29 1.80 4.11
CA VAL A 41 -8.98 2.92 3.22
C VAL A 41 -7.95 2.51 2.17
N GLY A 42 -6.90 1.78 2.55
CA GLY A 42 -5.89 1.25 1.64
C GLY A 42 -6.47 0.31 0.59
N VAL A 43 -7.33 -0.64 1.00
CA VAL A 43 -8.01 -1.57 0.09
C VAL A 43 -8.98 -0.82 -0.83
N ALA A 44 -9.78 0.10 -0.31
CA ALA A 44 -10.71 0.91 -1.10
C ALA A 44 -9.97 1.72 -2.18
N ASN A 45 -8.89 2.40 -1.78
CA ASN A 45 -8.02 3.11 -2.72
C ASN A 45 -7.42 2.16 -3.76
N GLY A 46 -6.99 0.96 -3.35
CA GLY A 46 -6.44 -0.02 -4.27
C GLY A 46 -7.44 -0.56 -5.27
N ILE A 47 -8.69 -0.76 -4.88
CA ILE A 47 -9.75 -1.17 -5.81
C ILE A 47 -10.02 -0.06 -6.83
N VAL A 48 -10.17 1.19 -6.37
CA VAL A 48 -10.47 2.33 -7.26
C VAL A 48 -9.30 2.62 -8.21
N LEU A 49 -8.09 2.79 -7.67
CA LEU A 49 -6.91 3.12 -8.46
C LEU A 49 -6.42 1.94 -9.29
N GLY A 50 -6.52 0.73 -8.75
CA GLY A 50 -6.19 -0.50 -9.45
C GLY A 50 -7.15 -0.75 -10.61
N GLY A 51 -8.46 -0.57 -10.41
CA GLY A 51 -9.46 -0.67 -11.47
C GLY A 51 -9.27 0.37 -12.57
N ALA A 52 -9.02 1.63 -12.21
CA ALA A 52 -8.69 2.68 -13.18
C ALA A 52 -7.42 2.33 -13.97
N GLY A 53 -6.37 1.88 -13.28
CA GLY A 53 -5.13 1.43 -13.90
C GLY A 53 -5.33 0.23 -14.82
N ALA A 54 -6.16 -0.73 -14.43
CA ALA A 54 -6.49 -1.90 -15.24
C ALA A 54 -7.20 -1.53 -16.54
N GLY A 55 -8.14 -0.57 -16.48
CA GLY A 55 -8.81 -0.04 -17.68
C GLY A 55 -7.81 0.61 -18.65
N VAL A 56 -6.88 1.41 -18.14
CA VAL A 56 -5.80 1.99 -18.94
C VAL A 56 -4.90 0.91 -19.54
N ALA A 57 -4.44 -0.06 -18.72
CA ALA A 57 -3.60 -1.15 -19.19
C ALA A 57 -4.28 -1.98 -20.28
N TRP A 58 -5.57 -2.27 -20.13
CA TRP A 58 -6.31 -2.98 -21.16
C TRP A 58 -6.43 -2.16 -22.45
N GLY A 59 -6.70 -0.85 -22.37
CA GLY A 59 -6.75 0.03 -23.53
C GLY A 59 -5.41 0.17 -24.27
N VAL A 60 -4.29 0.13 -23.55
CA VAL A 60 -2.95 0.28 -24.14
C VAL A 60 -2.43 -1.04 -24.72
N PHE A 61 -2.66 -2.17 -24.04
CA PHE A 61 -2.01 -3.43 -24.38
C PHE A 61 -2.96 -4.50 -24.93
N GLY A 62 -4.28 -4.28 -24.88
CA GLY A 62 -5.29 -5.22 -25.38
C GLY A 62 -5.45 -6.52 -24.58
N ASN A 63 -4.53 -6.81 -23.64
CA ASN A 63 -4.52 -8.03 -22.84
C ASN A 63 -5.14 -7.80 -21.44
N PRO A 64 -6.28 -8.43 -21.10
CA PRO A 64 -6.96 -8.23 -19.81
C PRO A 64 -6.15 -8.74 -18.61
N TYR A 65 -5.24 -9.71 -18.80
CA TYR A 65 -4.42 -10.24 -17.71
C TYR A 65 -3.43 -9.19 -17.16
N GLN A 66 -2.90 -8.31 -18.02
CA GLN A 66 -2.02 -7.23 -17.57
C GLN A 66 -2.76 -6.22 -16.70
N GLY A 67 -3.99 -5.88 -17.06
CA GLY A 67 -4.86 -5.04 -16.25
C GLY A 67 -5.17 -5.69 -14.89
N ALA A 68 -5.52 -6.98 -14.89
CA ALA A 68 -5.80 -7.72 -13.65
C ALA A 68 -4.59 -7.77 -12.70
N ILE A 69 -3.39 -8.04 -13.24
CA ILE A 69 -2.13 -8.03 -12.47
C ILE A 69 -1.89 -6.66 -11.84
N LEU A 70 -2.06 -5.59 -12.62
CA LEU A 70 -1.88 -4.22 -12.13
C LEU A 70 -2.88 -3.88 -11.02
N ALA A 71 -4.16 -4.22 -11.19
CA ALA A 71 -5.19 -3.98 -10.19
C ALA A 71 -4.87 -4.71 -8.87
N LEU A 72 -4.56 -6.00 -8.95
CA LEU A 72 -4.29 -6.81 -7.78
C LEU A 72 -3.00 -6.36 -7.07
N ALA A 73 -1.94 -6.05 -7.83
CA ALA A 73 -0.70 -5.49 -7.28
C ALA A 73 -0.95 -4.16 -6.56
N MET A 74 -1.83 -3.31 -7.09
CA MET A 74 -2.20 -2.03 -6.47
C MET A 74 -2.93 -2.23 -5.14
N VAL A 75 -3.91 -3.15 -5.08
CA VAL A 75 -4.62 -3.49 -3.83
C VAL A 75 -3.66 -4.00 -2.77
N ILE A 76 -2.78 -4.95 -3.13
CA ILE A 76 -1.79 -5.51 -2.20
C ILE A 76 -0.86 -4.41 -1.69
N ASN A 77 -0.30 -3.60 -2.58
CA ASN A 77 0.68 -2.60 -2.19
C ASN A 77 0.08 -1.51 -1.29
N LEU A 78 -1.15 -1.06 -1.58
CA LEU A 78 -1.83 -0.03 -0.78
C LEU A 78 -2.32 -0.56 0.58
N LEU A 79 -2.70 -1.84 0.66
CA LEU A 79 -2.96 -2.50 1.93
C LEU A 79 -1.69 -2.56 2.79
N VAL A 80 -0.58 -3.00 2.20
CA VAL A 80 0.73 -3.04 2.90
C VAL A 80 1.16 -1.64 3.33
N ALA A 81 1.02 -0.64 2.46
CA ALA A 81 1.31 0.76 2.76
C ALA A 81 0.54 1.24 3.99
N ALA A 82 -0.78 1.01 4.04
CA ALA A 82 -1.62 1.41 5.16
C ALA A 82 -1.24 0.70 6.47
N ILE A 83 -0.96 -0.61 6.40
CA ILE A 83 -0.52 -1.40 7.56
C ILE A 83 0.83 -0.89 8.08
N ALA A 84 1.81 -0.73 7.20
CA ALA A 84 3.15 -0.27 7.55
C ALA A 84 3.12 1.15 8.14
N ALA A 85 2.41 2.06 7.48
CA ALA A 85 2.27 3.44 7.93
C ALA A 85 1.47 3.60 9.24
N THR A 86 0.71 2.57 9.64
CA THR A 86 0.04 2.54 10.94
C THR A 86 0.90 1.89 12.02
N LEU A 87 1.43 0.70 11.75
CA LEU A 87 2.13 -0.10 12.74
C LEU A 87 3.53 0.43 13.05
N ILE A 88 4.28 0.93 12.06
CA ILE A 88 5.65 1.42 12.26
C ILE A 88 5.68 2.60 13.24
N PRO A 89 4.87 3.67 13.08
CA PRO A 89 4.83 4.76 14.05
C PRO A 89 4.41 4.32 15.46
N ILE A 90 3.44 3.41 15.56
CA ILE A 90 2.97 2.88 16.84
C ILE A 90 4.08 2.08 17.54
N ALA A 91 4.79 1.23 16.79
CA ALA A 91 5.91 0.46 17.30
C ALA A 91 7.07 1.37 17.75
N LEU A 92 7.44 2.36 16.95
CA LEU A 92 8.48 3.33 17.30
C LEU A 92 8.12 4.11 18.57
N ARG A 93 6.86 4.56 18.70
CA ARG A 93 6.36 5.19 19.93
C ARG A 93 6.49 4.26 21.14
N ALA A 94 6.16 2.99 20.98
CA ALA A 94 6.30 1.98 22.04
C ALA A 94 7.76 1.81 22.50
N LEU A 95 8.69 1.91 21.55
CA LEU A 95 10.14 1.89 21.78
C LEU A 95 10.71 3.23 22.27
N LYS A 96 9.87 4.25 22.48
CA LYS A 96 10.27 5.63 22.85
C LYS A 96 11.17 6.31 21.80
N ILE A 97 11.02 5.93 20.54
CA ILE A 97 11.68 6.57 19.39
C ILE A 97 10.69 7.54 18.74
N ASP A 98 11.16 8.71 18.30
CA ASP A 98 10.31 9.69 17.61
C ASP A 98 9.80 9.11 16.27
N PRO A 99 8.48 8.85 16.15
CA PRO A 99 7.91 8.28 14.94
C PRO A 99 7.93 9.24 13.75
N ALA A 100 7.96 10.56 13.96
CA ALA A 100 7.93 11.53 12.87
C ALA A 100 9.22 11.49 12.04
N LEU A 101 10.36 11.26 12.69
CA LEU A 101 11.67 11.25 12.05
C LEU A 101 12.02 9.89 11.43
N ALA A 102 11.72 8.79 12.12
CA ALA A 102 12.19 7.47 11.71
C ALA A 102 11.24 6.75 10.74
N SER A 103 9.93 7.02 10.77
CA SER A 103 8.96 6.18 10.05
C SER A 103 9.09 6.26 8.52
N ALA A 104 9.46 7.42 7.98
CA ALA A 104 9.44 7.65 6.53
C ALA A 104 10.34 6.66 5.77
N VAL A 105 11.57 6.42 6.24
CA VAL A 105 12.53 5.52 5.57
C VAL A 105 12.05 4.06 5.61
N PHE A 106 11.57 3.60 6.77
CA PHE A 106 11.08 2.23 6.91
C PHE A 106 9.83 1.99 6.04
N ILE A 107 8.92 2.96 6.02
CA ILE A 107 7.69 2.87 5.24
C ILE A 107 8.00 2.81 3.75
N THR A 108 8.82 3.73 3.22
CA THR A 108 9.18 3.73 1.79
C THR A 108 9.85 2.42 1.40
N THR A 109 10.77 1.92 2.24
CA THR A 109 11.42 0.63 2.01
C THR A 109 10.40 -0.51 1.95
N MET A 110 9.43 -0.54 2.88
CA MET A 110 8.36 -1.53 2.88
C MET A 110 7.52 -1.44 1.61
N THR A 111 7.09 -0.23 1.22
CA THR A 111 6.25 -0.06 0.02
C THR A 111 6.98 -0.40 -1.27
N ASP A 112 8.29 -0.19 -1.34
CA ASP A 112 9.08 -0.59 -2.49
C ASP A 112 9.23 -2.10 -2.56
N VAL A 113 9.67 -2.74 -1.48
CA VAL A 113 9.85 -4.20 -1.42
C VAL A 113 8.55 -4.92 -1.75
N PHE A 114 7.45 -4.57 -1.10
CA PHE A 114 6.17 -5.22 -1.32
C PHE A 114 5.51 -4.80 -2.63
N GLY A 115 5.70 -3.57 -3.10
CA GLY A 115 5.19 -3.11 -4.38
C GLY A 115 5.83 -3.83 -5.56
N PHE A 116 7.16 -3.99 -5.54
CA PHE A 116 7.88 -4.77 -6.55
C PHE A 116 7.59 -6.27 -6.41
N PHE A 117 7.56 -6.81 -5.18
CA PHE A 117 7.22 -8.20 -4.96
C PHE A 117 5.82 -8.55 -5.48
N ALA A 118 4.82 -7.71 -5.22
CA ALA A 118 3.46 -7.93 -5.68
C ALA A 118 3.37 -7.91 -7.21
N ILE A 119 3.93 -6.89 -7.87
CA ILE A 119 3.82 -6.79 -9.34
C ILE A 119 4.63 -7.88 -10.05
N LEU A 120 5.88 -8.13 -9.64
CA LEU A 120 6.75 -9.12 -10.28
C LEU A 120 6.32 -10.55 -9.95
N GLY A 121 5.88 -10.80 -8.71
CA GLY A 121 5.35 -12.08 -8.28
C GLY A 121 4.08 -12.45 -9.05
N LEU A 122 3.14 -11.51 -9.18
CA LEU A 122 1.92 -11.72 -9.98
C LEU A 122 2.22 -11.86 -11.47
N ALA A 123 3.11 -11.04 -12.03
CA ALA A 123 3.52 -11.17 -13.43
C ALA A 123 4.14 -12.55 -13.72
N THR A 124 4.97 -13.05 -12.80
CA THR A 124 5.58 -14.38 -12.92
C THR A 124 4.54 -15.49 -12.81
N ALA A 125 3.60 -15.38 -11.86
CA ALA A 125 2.52 -16.36 -11.70
C ALA A 125 1.57 -16.42 -12.92
N PHE A 126 1.35 -15.28 -13.59
CA PHE A 126 0.49 -15.16 -14.77
C PHE A 126 1.24 -15.22 -16.10
N LEU A 127 2.56 -15.47 -16.08
CA LEU A 127 3.41 -15.49 -17.27
C LEU A 127 2.87 -16.36 -18.42
N PRO A 128 2.33 -17.58 -18.18
CA PRO A 128 1.76 -18.40 -19.25
C PRO A 128 0.56 -17.76 -19.96
N TYR A 129 -0.23 -16.96 -19.25
CA TYR A 129 -1.40 -16.26 -19.80
C TYR A 129 -1.01 -14.97 -20.52
N LEU A 130 0.07 -14.33 -20.08
CA LEU A 130 0.64 -13.16 -20.75
C LEU A 130 1.22 -13.51 -22.11
N GLN A 131 1.93 -14.63 -22.22
CA GLN A 131 2.56 -15.09 -23.46
C GLN A 131 1.55 -15.58 -24.52
N ARG A 132 0.36 -16.05 -24.09
CA ARG A 132 -0.71 -16.51 -25.00
C ARG A 132 -1.52 -15.37 -25.62
N GLY A 133 -1.33 -14.12 -25.17
CA GLY A 133 -2.01 -12.93 -25.70
C GLY A 133 -1.19 -12.14 -26.72
N LEU A 134 -0.06 -12.69 -27.18
CA LEU A 134 0.75 -12.22 -28.31
C LEU A 134 0.61 -13.21 -29.47
#